data_AF-A0A7V3CVW6-F1
#
_entry.id   AF-A0A7V3CVW6-F1
#
_cell.length_a   1.000
_cell.length_b   1.000
_cell.length_c   1.000
_cell.angle_alpha   90.00
_cell.angle_beta   90.00
_cell.angle_gamma   90.00
#
_symmetry.space_group_name_H-M   'P 1'
#
loop_
_entity.id
_entity.type
_entity.pdbx_description
1 polymer ?
#
loop_
_entity_poly.entity_id
_entity_poly.type
_entity_poly.pdbx_seq_one_letter_code
_entity_poly.pdbx_strand_id
1 'polypeptide(L)'
;NITALEIEGTFDDCQRLAKEAFVDEELKSKLNLSSANSINIARLIPQSFYYINAVKQFLKEEAVISIPSGNLGNLTAGLFAKKMGAPISNFIAATNSNKVFTDYLNTGKFSPRNSVLTYSNAMDVGNPSNLERIQYLYNFNLLQIQKDISSFSFNDEETLSAIKDVFLKYNYIIDPHGAVGYLALKKYFKNNTYPKKIGIVAETAHASKFLNIVENAIQNKVEIPNRLKIILEKEKHSIKLDNKFNSLKEFLLQ
;
A
#
# COMPACT_ATOMS: atom_id res chain seq x y z
N ASN A 1 -17.76 19.95 6.29
CA ASN A 1 -17.60 19.59 4.86
C ASN A 1 -17.15 18.14 4.67
N ILE A 2 -17.01 17.33 5.72
CA ILE A 2 -16.67 15.90 5.61
C ILE A 2 -17.88 15.10 6.09
N THR A 3 -18.27 14.10 5.30
CA THR A 3 -19.30 13.14 5.67
C THR A 3 -18.72 11.74 5.48
N ALA A 4 -18.68 10.95 6.55
CA ALA A 4 -18.17 9.59 6.52
C ALA A 4 -19.31 8.60 6.28
N LEU A 5 -19.21 7.78 5.23
CA LEU A 5 -20.14 6.70 4.93
C LEU A 5 -19.53 5.36 5.35
N GLU A 6 -20.25 4.62 6.19
CA GLU A 6 -19.88 3.30 6.68
C GLU A 6 -20.67 2.25 5.89
N ILE A 7 -20.06 1.77 4.81
CA ILE A 7 -20.66 0.79 3.90
C ILE A 7 -20.67 -0.59 4.55
N GLU A 8 -21.80 -1.28 4.50
CA GLU A 8 -21.95 -2.68 4.92
C GLU A 8 -21.30 -3.64 3.89
N GLY A 9 -19.98 -3.63 3.81
CA GLY A 9 -19.22 -4.44 2.84
C GLY A 9 -17.72 -4.40 3.05
N THR A 10 -16.97 -4.83 2.02
CA THR A 10 -15.50 -4.86 2.01
C THR A 10 -14.89 -3.58 1.44
N PHE A 11 -13.57 -3.45 1.51
CA PHE A 11 -12.85 -2.36 0.83
C PHE A 11 -13.08 -2.38 -0.70
N ASP A 12 -13.08 -3.57 -1.30
CA ASP A 12 -13.29 -3.74 -2.74
C ASP A 12 -14.71 -3.29 -3.15
N ASP A 13 -15.71 -3.51 -2.28
CA ASP A 13 -17.07 -2.98 -2.46
C ASP A 13 -17.10 -1.46 -2.48
N CYS A 14 -16.46 -0.81 -1.51
CA CYS A 14 -16.33 0.65 -1.47
C CYS A 14 -15.65 1.20 -2.74
N GLN A 15 -14.62 0.52 -3.25
CA GLN A 15 -13.96 0.92 -4.50
C GLN A 15 -14.87 0.76 -5.71
N ARG A 16 -15.63 -0.34 -5.77
CA ARG A 16 -16.60 -0.59 -6.84
C ARG A 16 -17.67 0.51 -6.86
N LEU A 17 -18.31 0.79 -5.71
CA LEU A 17 -19.31 1.85 -5.58
C LEU A 17 -18.77 3.22 -6.01
N ALA A 18 -17.55 3.56 -5.59
CA ALA A 18 -16.91 4.81 -6.00
C ALA A 18 -16.69 4.86 -7.52
N LYS A 19 -16.24 3.77 -8.16
CA LYS A 19 -16.04 3.70 -9.62
C LYS A 19 -17.35 3.83 -10.38
N GLU A 20 -18.41 3.15 -9.92
CA GLU A 20 -19.75 3.24 -10.50
C GLU A 20 -20.27 4.69 -10.45
N ALA A 21 -20.01 5.41 -9.36
CA ALA A 21 -20.41 6.82 -9.23
C ALA A 21 -19.75 7.75 -10.26
N PHE A 22 -18.50 7.46 -10.68
CA PHE A 22 -17.81 8.27 -11.69
C PHE A 22 -18.34 8.08 -13.12
N VAL A 23 -19.04 6.98 -13.39
CA VAL A 23 -19.56 6.67 -14.74
C VAL A 23 -21.07 6.87 -14.86
N ASP A 24 -21.78 7.12 -13.75
CA ASP A 24 -23.22 7.41 -13.77
C ASP A 24 -23.50 8.81 -14.36
N GLU A 25 -24.30 8.84 -15.42
CA GLU A 25 -24.61 10.07 -16.17
C GLU A 25 -25.37 11.11 -15.35
N GLU A 26 -26.28 10.65 -14.47
CA GLU A 26 -27.07 11.57 -13.66
C GLU A 26 -26.20 12.27 -12.61
N LEU A 27 -25.36 11.51 -11.90
CA LEU A 27 -24.40 12.06 -10.95
C LEU A 27 -23.43 13.02 -11.64
N LYS A 28 -22.89 12.66 -12.82
CA LYS A 28 -22.02 13.57 -13.60
C LYS A 28 -22.71 14.86 -14.02
N SER A 29 -24.01 14.82 -14.34
CA SER A 29 -24.77 16.00 -14.75
C SER A 29 -25.07 16.96 -13.60
N LYS A 30 -25.12 16.46 -12.36
CA LYS A 30 -25.52 17.23 -11.17
C LYS A 30 -24.36 17.58 -10.24
N LEU A 31 -23.27 16.80 -10.26
CA LEU A 31 -22.16 16.89 -9.31
C LEU A 31 -20.81 16.90 -10.03
N ASN A 32 -19.88 17.72 -9.52
CA ASN A 32 -18.47 17.69 -9.93
C ASN A 32 -17.69 16.66 -9.10
N LEU A 33 -17.93 15.37 -9.35
CA LEU A 33 -17.26 14.29 -8.63
C LEU A 33 -15.74 14.27 -8.90
N SER A 34 -14.96 14.06 -7.84
CA SER A 34 -13.52 13.84 -7.92
C SER A 34 -13.10 12.77 -6.91
N SER A 35 -11.98 12.10 -7.15
CA SER A 35 -11.45 11.06 -6.27
C SER A 35 -10.14 11.47 -5.63
N ALA A 36 -10.02 11.24 -4.32
CA ALA A 36 -8.74 11.30 -3.59
C ALA A 36 -8.02 9.93 -3.54
N ASN A 37 -8.51 8.94 -4.29
CA ASN A 37 -7.92 7.60 -4.33
C ASN A 37 -6.84 7.49 -5.40
N SER A 38 -6.06 6.40 -5.38
CA SER A 38 -4.99 6.18 -6.37
C SER A 38 -5.52 6.03 -7.79
N ILE A 39 -6.84 5.95 -8.00
CA ILE A 39 -7.48 6.09 -9.32
C ILE A 39 -7.10 7.46 -9.94
N ASN A 40 -7.00 8.52 -9.14
CA ASN A 40 -6.64 9.85 -9.62
C ASN A 40 -5.13 9.99 -9.86
N ILE A 41 -4.74 10.46 -11.05
CA ILE A 41 -3.34 10.72 -11.42
C ILE A 41 -2.67 11.75 -10.47
N ALA A 42 -3.45 12.69 -9.95
CA ALA A 42 -3.00 13.69 -8.98
C ALA A 42 -2.57 13.09 -7.63
N ARG A 43 -2.97 11.85 -7.32
CA ARG A 43 -2.44 11.11 -6.16
C ARG A 43 -1.19 10.30 -6.53
N LEU A 44 -1.07 9.83 -7.77
CA LEU A 44 0.01 8.95 -8.20
C LEU A 44 1.31 9.73 -8.48
N ILE A 45 1.23 10.88 -9.15
CA ILE A 45 2.43 11.67 -9.50
C ILE A 45 3.16 12.19 -8.25
N PRO A 46 2.49 12.82 -7.26
CA PRO A 46 3.21 13.36 -6.09
C PRO A 46 3.88 12.29 -5.24
N GLN A 47 3.39 11.05 -5.28
CA GLN A 47 4.04 9.92 -4.59
C GLN A 47 5.43 9.61 -5.18
N SER A 48 5.70 9.95 -6.44
CA SER A 48 7.03 9.77 -7.01
C SER A 48 8.09 10.66 -6.35
N PHE A 49 7.69 11.80 -5.78
CA PHE A 49 8.62 12.80 -5.24
C PHE A 49 9.35 12.33 -3.99
N TYR A 50 8.70 11.56 -3.10
CA TYR A 50 9.42 11.06 -1.92
C TYR A 50 10.43 9.97 -2.27
N TYR A 51 10.26 9.24 -3.37
CA TYR A 51 11.29 8.31 -3.85
C TYR A 51 12.52 9.06 -4.34
N ILE A 52 12.32 10.12 -5.13
CA ILE A 52 13.40 11.01 -5.57
C ILE A 52 14.10 11.62 -4.36
N ASN A 53 13.34 12.10 -3.37
CA ASN A 53 13.90 12.65 -2.14
C ASN A 53 14.64 11.61 -1.30
N ALA A 54 14.16 10.36 -1.23
CA ALA A 54 14.81 9.29 -0.50
C ALA A 54 16.16 8.92 -1.13
N VAL A 55 16.21 8.68 -2.45
CA VAL A 55 17.47 8.33 -3.13
C VAL A 55 18.46 9.48 -3.17
N LYS A 56 17.99 10.74 -3.16
CA LYS A 56 18.85 11.93 -3.06
C LYS A 56 19.67 11.96 -1.76
N GLN A 57 19.24 11.27 -0.71
CA GLN A 57 20.02 11.15 0.53
C GLN A 57 21.22 10.20 0.38
N PHE A 58 21.29 9.45 -0.74
CA PHE A 58 22.21 8.33 -0.94
C PHE A 58 22.87 8.31 -2.34
N LEU A 59 23.05 9.47 -2.97
CA LEU A 59 23.42 9.68 -4.39
C LEU A 59 24.62 8.88 -4.96
N LYS A 60 25.45 8.27 -4.10
CA LYS A 60 26.64 7.52 -4.52
C LYS A 60 26.35 6.05 -4.86
N GLU A 61 25.18 5.53 -4.52
CA GLU A 61 24.84 4.11 -4.68
C GLU A 61 23.42 3.95 -5.26
N GLU A 62 23.21 2.92 -6.07
CA GLU A 62 21.86 2.58 -6.51
C GLU A 62 21.03 2.03 -5.34
N ALA A 63 19.77 2.45 -5.26
CA ALA A 63 18.85 1.97 -4.23
C ALA A 63 18.10 0.70 -4.65
N VAL A 64 17.77 -0.14 -3.68
CA VAL A 64 16.72 -1.15 -3.76
C VAL A 64 15.59 -0.70 -2.85
N ILE A 65 14.38 -0.59 -3.38
CA ILE A 65 13.26 -0.01 -2.64
C ILE A 65 12.21 -1.09 -2.38
N SER A 66 11.99 -1.41 -1.10
CA SER A 66 10.95 -2.32 -0.64
C SER A 66 9.70 -1.58 -0.24
N ILE A 67 8.57 -1.97 -0.82
CA ILE A 67 7.30 -1.25 -0.73
C ILE A 67 6.22 -2.21 -0.23
N PRO A 68 5.70 -2.02 0.99
CA PRO A 68 4.49 -2.69 1.45
C PRO A 68 3.35 -2.38 0.47
N SER A 69 2.85 -3.42 -0.20
CA SER A 69 2.06 -3.31 -1.42
C SER A 69 0.74 -4.06 -1.30
N GLY A 70 -0.37 -3.31 -1.33
CA GLY A 70 -1.71 -3.83 -1.59
C GLY A 70 -2.17 -3.41 -2.99
N ASN A 71 -2.80 -2.25 -3.08
CA ASN A 71 -3.40 -1.72 -4.33
C ASN A 71 -2.37 -1.21 -5.38
N LEU A 72 -1.08 -1.48 -5.20
CA LEU A 72 0.08 -1.18 -6.07
C LEU A 72 0.34 0.29 -6.45
N GLY A 73 -0.48 1.26 -6.05
CA GLY A 73 -0.28 2.68 -6.43
C GLY A 73 1.06 3.24 -5.96
N ASN A 74 1.51 2.88 -4.76
CA ASN A 74 2.80 3.31 -4.22
C ASN A 74 3.98 2.76 -5.05
N LEU A 75 3.91 1.49 -5.45
CA LEU A 75 4.86 0.85 -6.36
C LEU A 75 4.87 1.53 -7.74
N THR A 76 3.69 1.79 -8.32
CA THR A 76 3.58 2.48 -9.60
C THR A 76 4.23 3.87 -9.56
N ALA A 77 4.07 4.63 -8.46
CA ALA A 77 4.72 5.92 -8.29
C ALA A 77 6.26 5.82 -8.21
N GLY A 78 6.78 4.76 -7.57
CA GLY A 78 8.21 4.46 -7.57
C GLY A 78 8.74 4.18 -8.97
N LEU A 79 8.01 3.38 -9.76
CA LEU A 79 8.37 3.10 -11.14
C LEU A 79 8.40 4.37 -12.01
N PHE A 80 7.49 5.32 -11.77
CA PHE A 80 7.57 6.65 -12.39
C PHE A 80 8.84 7.39 -12.00
N ALA A 81 9.21 7.42 -10.72
CA ALA A 81 10.47 8.04 -10.29
C ALA A 81 11.69 7.42 -10.99
N LYS A 82 11.73 6.08 -11.13
CA LYS A 82 12.79 5.39 -11.89
C LYS A 82 12.80 5.79 -13.37
N LYS A 83 11.64 5.84 -14.02
CA LYS A 83 11.52 6.28 -15.43
C LYS A 83 11.89 7.75 -15.63
N MET A 84 11.75 8.58 -14.60
CA MET A 84 12.23 9.97 -14.56
C MET A 84 13.75 10.09 -14.33
N GLY A 85 14.46 8.98 -14.12
CA GLY A 85 15.92 8.95 -13.97
C GLY A 85 16.43 8.83 -12.54
N ALA A 86 15.56 8.56 -11.55
CA ALA A 86 16.02 8.29 -10.18
C ALA A 86 16.92 7.04 -10.14
N PRO A 87 18.07 7.07 -9.43
CA PRO A 87 19.04 5.96 -9.36
C PRO A 87 18.51 4.79 -8.51
N ILE A 88 17.53 4.07 -9.05
CA ILE A 88 16.85 2.95 -8.40
C ILE A 88 17.10 1.69 -9.22
N SER A 89 17.82 0.74 -8.63
CA SER A 89 18.15 -0.51 -9.30
C SER A 89 16.94 -1.44 -9.40
N ASN A 90 16.22 -1.65 -8.29
CA ASN A 90 15.13 -2.61 -8.23
C ASN A 90 14.06 -2.19 -7.21
N PHE A 91 12.82 -2.58 -7.46
CA PHE A 91 11.71 -2.48 -6.52
C PHE A 91 11.34 -3.85 -5.97
N ILE A 92 10.90 -3.89 -4.72
CA ILE A 92 10.37 -5.09 -4.10
C ILE A 92 8.93 -4.80 -3.69
N ALA A 93 7.98 -5.51 -4.30
CA ALA A 93 6.60 -5.54 -3.85
C ALA A 93 6.49 -6.50 -2.66
N ALA A 94 6.32 -5.96 -1.47
CA ALA A 94 6.15 -6.73 -0.26
C ALA A 94 4.65 -6.90 0.00
N THR A 95 4.11 -8.10 -0.20
CA THR A 95 2.69 -8.39 0.06
C THR A 95 2.54 -9.15 1.38
N ASN A 96 1.37 -9.07 2.00
CA ASN A 96 1.01 -9.97 3.09
C ASN A 96 0.50 -11.31 2.51
N SER A 97 -0.33 -12.05 3.24
CA SER A 97 -1.00 -13.27 2.77
C SER A 97 -1.80 -13.09 1.47
N ASN A 98 -2.19 -11.86 1.13
CA ASN A 98 -2.81 -11.47 -0.14
C ASN A 98 -1.77 -11.39 -1.27
N LYS A 99 -1.37 -12.55 -1.76
CA LYS A 99 -0.24 -12.72 -2.69
C LYS A 99 -0.56 -12.65 -4.18
N VAL A 100 -1.68 -12.02 -4.57
CA VAL A 100 -2.14 -12.01 -5.98
C VAL A 100 -1.10 -11.41 -6.94
N PHE A 101 -0.43 -10.33 -6.52
CA PHE A 101 0.64 -9.73 -7.33
C PHE A 101 1.90 -10.60 -7.38
N THR A 102 2.26 -11.25 -6.27
CA THR A 102 3.38 -12.20 -6.21
C THR A 102 3.13 -13.40 -7.13
N ASP A 103 1.92 -13.95 -7.13
CA ASP A 103 1.52 -15.04 -8.03
C ASP A 103 1.57 -14.61 -9.51
N TYR A 104 1.09 -13.40 -9.83
CA TYR A 104 1.17 -12.83 -11.18
C TYR A 104 2.62 -12.68 -11.64
N LEU A 105 3.49 -12.13 -10.81
CA LEU A 105 4.90 -11.96 -11.16
C LEU A 105 5.60 -13.30 -11.42
N ASN A 106 5.25 -14.36 -10.69
CA ASN A 106 5.87 -15.68 -10.87
C ASN A 106 5.33 -16.44 -12.08
N THR A 107 4.03 -16.30 -12.39
CA THR A 107 3.34 -17.17 -13.35
C THR A 107 2.92 -16.47 -14.64
N GLY A 108 2.89 -15.13 -14.65
CA GLY A 108 2.28 -14.32 -15.70
C GLY A 108 0.76 -14.32 -15.72
N LYS A 109 0.11 -15.14 -14.87
CA LYS A 109 -1.34 -15.26 -14.81
C LYS A 109 -1.89 -14.42 -13.67
N PHE A 110 -2.74 -13.46 -14.01
CA PHE A 110 -3.45 -12.67 -13.00
C PHE A 110 -4.77 -13.36 -12.65
N SER A 111 -4.92 -13.74 -11.38
CA SER A 111 -6.12 -14.38 -10.85
C SER A 111 -6.60 -13.61 -9.61
N PRO A 112 -7.49 -12.60 -9.78
CA PRO A 112 -8.07 -11.87 -8.66
C PRO A 112 -8.87 -12.84 -7.78
N ARG A 113 -8.92 -12.55 -6.48
CA ARG A 113 -9.59 -13.38 -5.48
C ARG A 113 -10.03 -12.53 -4.30
N ASN A 114 -10.85 -13.07 -3.41
CA ASN A 114 -11.23 -12.36 -2.19
C ASN A 114 -10.00 -12.12 -1.31
N SER A 115 -9.94 -10.94 -0.69
CA SER A 115 -8.88 -10.62 0.28
C SER A 115 -9.04 -11.44 1.56
N VAL A 116 -7.92 -11.84 2.14
CA VAL A 116 -7.85 -12.39 3.51
C VAL A 116 -7.45 -11.28 4.47
N LEU A 117 -8.02 -11.29 5.67
CA LEU A 117 -7.69 -10.31 6.71
C LEU A 117 -6.32 -10.62 7.32
N THR A 118 -5.52 -9.58 7.51
CA THR A 118 -4.18 -9.67 8.13
C THR A 118 -3.90 -8.51 9.08
N TYR A 119 -2.77 -8.53 9.77
CA TYR A 119 -2.31 -7.40 10.59
C TYR A 119 -1.88 -6.17 9.79
N SER A 120 -1.57 -6.35 8.50
CA SER A 120 -1.25 -5.25 7.57
C SER A 120 -2.46 -4.95 6.69
N ASN A 121 -3.56 -4.59 7.35
CA ASN A 121 -4.90 -4.52 6.75
C ASN A 121 -5.04 -3.56 5.55
N ALA A 122 -4.19 -2.53 5.43
CA ALA A 122 -4.21 -1.64 4.26
C ALA A 122 -3.66 -2.32 2.98
N MET A 123 -3.05 -3.50 3.14
CA MET A 123 -2.54 -4.34 2.07
C MET A 123 -3.44 -5.53 1.76
N ASP A 124 -4.58 -5.69 2.46
CA ASP A 124 -5.55 -6.76 2.22
C ASP A 124 -6.32 -6.50 0.92
N VAL A 125 -5.66 -6.75 -0.20
CA VAL A 125 -6.16 -6.44 -1.54
C VAL A 125 -6.02 -7.67 -2.42
N GLY A 126 -7.17 -8.17 -2.87
CA GLY A 126 -7.26 -9.31 -3.79
C GLY A 126 -7.34 -8.92 -5.26
N ASN A 127 -7.61 -7.65 -5.57
CA ASN A 127 -7.69 -7.12 -6.92
C ASN A 127 -7.01 -5.73 -7.05
N PRO A 128 -5.68 -5.68 -7.22
CA PRO A 128 -4.94 -4.42 -7.20
C PRO A 128 -5.22 -3.57 -8.46
N SER A 129 -5.97 -2.47 -8.28
CA SER A 129 -6.37 -1.54 -9.35
C SER A 129 -5.23 -0.85 -10.10
N ASN A 130 -4.02 -0.78 -9.55
CA ASN A 130 -2.87 -0.17 -10.25
C ASN A 130 -2.00 -1.20 -11.01
N LEU A 131 -2.37 -2.48 -11.01
CA LEU A 131 -1.65 -3.50 -11.79
C LEU A 131 -1.64 -3.15 -13.29
N GLU A 132 -2.79 -2.75 -13.83
CA GLU A 132 -2.93 -2.38 -15.24
C GLU A 132 -1.96 -1.25 -15.65
N ARG A 133 -1.72 -0.28 -14.75
CA ARG A 133 -0.74 0.79 -14.99
C ARG A 133 0.68 0.27 -15.06
N ILE A 134 1.04 -0.68 -14.21
CA ILE A 134 2.35 -1.34 -14.27
C ILE A 134 2.46 -2.11 -15.58
N GLN A 135 1.46 -2.89 -15.94
CA GLN A 135 1.45 -3.63 -17.20
C GLN A 135 1.63 -2.70 -18.40
N TYR A 136 0.87 -1.61 -18.47
CA TYR A 136 1.00 -0.61 -19.53
C TYR A 136 2.38 0.05 -19.57
N LEU A 137 2.94 0.42 -18.40
CA LEU A 137 4.28 1.04 -18.29
C LEU A 137 5.40 0.15 -18.87
N TYR A 138 5.17 -1.16 -18.92
CA TYR A 138 6.09 -2.16 -19.46
C TYR A 138 5.60 -2.81 -20.76
N ASN A 139 4.62 -2.21 -21.46
CA ASN A 139 4.04 -2.75 -22.70
C ASN A 139 3.57 -4.21 -22.57
N PHE A 140 2.97 -4.55 -21.42
CA PHE A 140 2.52 -5.89 -21.05
C PHE A 140 3.63 -6.96 -21.09
N ASN A 141 4.90 -6.56 -21.07
CA ASN A 141 6.04 -7.46 -21.11
C ASN A 141 6.44 -7.91 -19.69
N LEU A 142 5.99 -9.10 -19.30
CA LEU A 142 6.28 -9.68 -17.98
C LEU A 142 7.78 -9.74 -17.66
N LEU A 143 8.62 -10.10 -18.64
CA LEU A 143 10.07 -10.21 -18.42
C LEU A 143 10.70 -8.86 -18.09
N GLN A 144 10.18 -7.77 -18.64
CA GLN A 144 10.65 -6.42 -18.30
C GLN A 144 10.15 -5.98 -16.93
N ILE A 145 8.92 -6.34 -16.54
CA ILE A 145 8.41 -6.11 -15.18
C ILE A 145 9.29 -6.85 -14.16
N GLN A 146 9.61 -8.13 -14.41
CA GLN A 146 10.43 -8.96 -13.53
C GLN A 146 11.89 -8.48 -13.38
N LYS A 147 12.41 -7.73 -14.37
CA LYS A 147 13.75 -7.11 -14.27
C LYS A 147 13.81 -5.97 -13.26
N ASP A 148 12.71 -5.24 -13.12
CA ASP A 148 12.64 -4.06 -12.25
C ASP A 148 11.93 -4.33 -10.93
N ILE A 149 11.14 -5.42 -10.85
CA ILE A 149 10.28 -5.72 -9.71
C ILE A 149 10.48 -7.17 -9.27
N SER A 150 10.84 -7.34 -8.01
CA SER A 150 10.73 -8.60 -7.29
C SER A 150 9.52 -8.56 -6.35
N SER A 151 8.99 -9.71 -5.96
CA SER A 151 7.85 -9.76 -5.02
C SER A 151 7.97 -10.91 -4.03
N PHE A 152 7.59 -10.65 -2.79
CA PHE A 152 7.58 -11.64 -1.71
C PHE A 152 6.31 -11.46 -0.88
N SER A 153 5.80 -12.57 -0.36
CA SER A 153 4.63 -12.63 0.51
C SER A 153 5.03 -13.17 1.89
N PHE A 154 4.44 -12.60 2.94
CA PHE A 154 4.68 -12.98 4.34
C PHE A 154 3.35 -13.06 5.11
N ASN A 155 3.28 -13.98 6.06
CA ASN A 155 2.12 -14.14 6.93
C ASN A 155 2.23 -13.29 8.22
N ASP A 156 1.20 -13.32 9.05
CA ASP A 156 1.13 -12.53 10.29
C ASP A 156 2.15 -12.98 11.36
N GLU A 157 2.49 -14.27 11.42
CA GLU A 157 3.51 -14.79 12.34
C GLU A 157 4.91 -14.27 12.00
N GLU A 158 5.24 -14.28 10.70
CA GLU A 158 6.46 -13.69 10.16
C GLU A 158 6.48 -12.17 10.43
N THR A 159 5.34 -11.50 10.25
CA THR A 159 5.18 -10.06 10.50
C THR A 159 5.43 -9.71 11.96
N LEU A 160 4.84 -10.43 12.92
CA LEU A 160 5.09 -10.23 14.36
C LEU A 160 6.57 -10.45 14.71
N SER A 161 7.17 -11.51 14.15
CA SER A 161 8.58 -11.81 14.35
C SER A 161 9.48 -10.69 13.82
N ALA A 162 9.11 -10.07 12.70
CA ALA A 162 9.83 -8.95 12.11
C ALA A 162 9.72 -7.67 12.94
N ILE A 163 8.53 -7.35 13.48
CA ILE A 163 8.36 -6.20 14.39
C ILE A 163 9.31 -6.34 15.59
N LYS A 164 9.35 -7.54 16.19
CA LYS A 164 10.24 -7.84 17.30
C LYS A 164 11.73 -7.76 16.91
N ASP A 165 12.12 -8.33 15.76
CA ASP A 165 13.49 -8.28 15.24
C ASP A 165 13.98 -6.83 15.06
N VAL A 166 13.15 -5.98 14.45
CA VAL A 166 13.49 -4.57 14.21
C VAL A 166 13.62 -3.80 15.53
N PHE A 167 12.71 -4.03 16.48
CA PHE A 167 12.79 -3.41 17.79
C PHE A 167 14.05 -3.81 18.56
N LEU A 168 14.35 -5.11 18.66
CA LEU A 168 15.51 -5.60 19.39
C LEU A 168 16.84 -5.18 18.76
N LYS A 169 16.91 -5.11 17.44
CA LYS A 169 18.16 -4.82 16.72
C LYS A 169 18.46 -3.33 16.60
N TYR A 170 17.43 -2.51 16.41
CA TYR A 170 17.60 -1.08 16.07
C TYR A 170 16.96 -0.14 17.08
N ASN A 171 16.27 -0.65 18.10
CA ASN A 171 15.43 0.13 19.01
C ASN A 171 14.43 1.02 18.25
N TYR A 172 13.91 0.51 17.13
CA TYR A 172 12.95 1.19 16.26
C TYR A 172 11.62 0.43 16.28
N ILE A 173 10.52 1.14 16.49
CA ILE A 173 9.18 0.57 16.55
C ILE A 173 8.54 0.70 15.16
N ILE A 174 8.57 -0.40 14.42
CA ILE A 174 8.01 -0.50 13.07
C ILE A 174 6.54 -0.92 13.12
N ASP A 175 5.74 -0.43 12.17
CA ASP A 175 4.35 -0.86 12.02
C ASP A 175 4.25 -2.22 11.28
N PRO A 176 3.11 -2.93 11.32
CA PRO A 176 2.95 -4.20 10.59
C PRO A 176 3.23 -4.09 9.08
N HIS A 177 2.88 -2.97 8.44
CA HIS A 177 3.12 -2.77 7.01
C HIS A 177 4.62 -2.62 6.73
N GLY A 178 5.29 -1.76 7.49
CA GLY A 178 6.75 -1.60 7.47
C GLY A 178 7.49 -2.91 7.69
N ALA A 179 7.03 -3.74 8.64
CA ALA A 179 7.62 -5.04 8.94
C ALA A 179 7.58 -5.99 7.74
N VAL A 180 6.49 -6.02 6.98
CA VAL A 180 6.39 -6.77 5.71
C VAL A 180 7.40 -6.25 4.68
N GLY A 181 7.55 -4.93 4.57
CA GLY A 181 8.58 -4.29 3.74
C GLY A 181 10.01 -4.66 4.15
N TYR A 182 10.29 -4.69 5.45
CA TYR A 182 11.58 -5.11 6.01
C TYR A 182 11.90 -6.57 5.71
N LEU A 183 10.94 -7.48 5.89
CA LEU A 183 11.07 -8.90 5.56
C LEU A 183 11.41 -9.11 4.09
N ALA A 184 10.69 -8.42 3.19
CA ALA A 184 10.91 -8.51 1.76
C ALA A 184 12.32 -8.04 1.37
N LEU A 185 12.80 -6.94 1.97
CA LEU A 185 14.15 -6.42 1.74
C LEU A 185 15.22 -7.39 2.25
N LYS A 186 15.04 -7.94 3.45
CA LYS A 186 15.93 -8.95 4.05
C LYS A 186 16.02 -10.20 3.16
N LYS A 187 14.88 -10.68 2.66
CA LYS A 187 14.80 -11.83 1.74
C LYS A 187 15.46 -11.54 0.39
N TYR A 188 15.24 -10.34 -0.18
CA TYR A 188 15.88 -9.93 -1.42
C TYR A 188 17.40 -9.94 -1.32
N PHE A 189 17.98 -9.34 -0.29
CA PHE A 189 19.44 -9.32 -0.11
C PHE A 189 20.01 -10.70 0.24
N LYS A 190 19.26 -11.56 0.93
CA LYS A 190 19.70 -12.95 1.15
C LYS A 190 19.79 -13.74 -0.15
N ASN A 191 18.85 -13.52 -1.07
CA ASN A 191 18.77 -14.26 -2.34
C ASN A 191 19.71 -13.73 -3.42
N ASN A 192 20.32 -12.56 -3.22
CA ASN A 192 21.13 -11.93 -4.24
C ASN A 192 22.44 -11.39 -3.67
N THR A 193 23.55 -11.83 -4.26
CA THR A 193 24.87 -11.31 -3.95
C THR A 193 25.11 -10.04 -4.76
N TYR A 194 24.61 -8.90 -4.28
CA TYR A 194 24.86 -7.61 -4.93
C TYR A 194 26.03 -6.87 -4.28
N PRO A 195 26.87 -6.16 -5.08
CA PRO A 195 27.77 -5.15 -4.52
C PRO A 195 26.94 -4.07 -3.79
N LYS A 196 27.57 -3.35 -2.87
CA LYS A 196 27.00 -2.29 -2.00
C LYS A 196 25.80 -1.56 -2.64
N LYS A 197 24.59 -1.99 -2.29
CA LYS A 197 23.32 -1.32 -2.62
C LYS A 197 22.65 -0.92 -1.33
N ILE A 198 22.03 0.24 -1.35
CA ILE A 198 21.28 0.74 -0.20
C ILE A 198 19.85 0.21 -0.28
N GLY A 199 19.42 -0.45 0.79
CA GLY A 199 18.04 -0.90 0.94
C GLY A 199 17.19 0.16 1.62
N ILE A 200 16.09 0.57 1.00
CA ILE A 200 15.13 1.52 1.53
C ILE A 200 13.79 0.80 1.72
N VAL A 201 13.21 0.86 2.91
CA VAL A 201 11.85 0.39 3.18
C VAL A 201 10.92 1.59 3.22
N ALA A 202 9.81 1.54 2.47
CA ALA A 202 8.75 2.54 2.57
C ALA A 202 7.90 2.27 3.84
N GLU A 203 8.18 3.00 4.92
CA GLU A 203 7.36 2.96 6.13
C GLU A 203 6.04 3.72 5.89
N THR A 204 4.93 3.00 5.72
CA THR A 204 3.68 3.58 5.22
C THR A 204 2.73 4.07 6.31
N ALA A 205 2.98 3.70 7.57
CA ALA A 205 2.16 4.10 8.69
C ALA A 205 3.00 4.26 9.97
N HIS A 206 2.50 5.04 10.91
CA HIS A 206 3.06 5.10 12.25
C HIS A 206 2.53 3.93 13.10
N ALA A 207 3.39 3.31 13.90
CA ALA A 207 3.06 2.15 14.75
C ALA A 207 1.86 2.35 15.67
N SER A 208 1.62 3.59 16.12
CA SER A 208 0.46 3.94 16.96
C SER A 208 -0.90 3.74 16.28
N LYS A 209 -0.95 3.50 14.98
CA LYS A 209 -2.18 3.08 14.28
C LYS A 209 -2.52 1.60 14.51
N PHE A 210 -1.59 0.83 15.07
CA PHE A 210 -1.66 -0.63 15.22
C PHE A 210 -1.20 -1.08 16.61
N LEU A 211 -1.52 -0.30 17.65
CA LEU A 211 -1.01 -0.48 19.02
C LEU A 211 -1.13 -1.92 19.52
N ASN A 212 -2.31 -2.52 19.44
CA ASN A 212 -2.54 -3.87 19.97
C ASN A 212 -1.59 -4.91 19.34
N ILE A 213 -1.31 -4.79 18.04
CA ILE A 213 -0.43 -5.70 17.31
C ILE A 213 1.03 -5.42 17.70
N VAL A 214 1.44 -4.16 17.68
CA VAL A 214 2.82 -3.75 17.92
C VAL A 214 3.22 -3.99 19.37
N GLU A 215 2.41 -3.55 20.34
CA GLU A 215 2.67 -3.74 21.78
C GLU A 215 2.75 -5.23 22.15
N ASN A 216 1.91 -6.07 21.54
CA ASN A 216 2.00 -7.52 21.72
C ASN A 216 3.30 -8.08 21.13
N ALA A 217 3.71 -7.63 19.95
CA ALA A 217 4.95 -8.10 19.34
C ALA A 217 6.20 -7.74 20.16
N ILE A 218 6.27 -6.52 20.71
CA ILE A 218 7.46 -6.00 21.42
C ILE A 218 7.38 -6.14 22.94
N GLN A 219 6.22 -6.53 23.49
CA GLN A 219 5.95 -6.60 24.94
C GLN A 219 6.29 -5.28 25.68
N ASN A 220 6.00 -4.16 25.03
CA ASN A 220 6.26 -2.82 25.54
C ASN A 220 5.18 -1.84 25.06
N LYS A 221 4.98 -0.75 25.79
CA LYS A 221 4.02 0.31 25.43
C LYS A 221 4.57 1.21 24.34
N VAL A 222 3.72 1.54 23.37
CA VAL A 222 4.06 2.49 22.30
C VAL A 222 3.55 3.87 22.70
N GLU A 223 4.44 4.86 22.70
CA GLU A 223 4.02 6.24 22.95
C GLU A 223 3.13 6.73 21.80
N ILE A 224 1.91 7.14 22.15
CA ILE A 224 0.99 7.74 21.18
C ILE A 224 1.33 9.23 21.04
N PRO A 225 1.63 9.72 19.82
CA PRO A 225 1.82 11.15 19.59
C PRO A 225 0.61 11.98 20.06
N ASN A 226 0.85 13.13 20.68
CA ASN A 226 -0.22 13.98 21.24
C ASN A 226 -1.32 14.33 20.23
N ARG A 227 -0.96 14.55 18.96
CA ARG A 227 -1.92 14.81 17.88
C ARG A 227 -2.92 13.67 17.66
N LEU A 228 -2.54 12.42 17.91
CA LEU A 228 -3.42 11.27 17.79
C LEU A 228 -4.23 11.04 19.06
N LYS A 229 -3.67 11.29 20.25
CA LYS A 229 -4.40 11.23 21.53
C LYS A 229 -5.68 12.08 21.49
N ILE A 230 -5.56 13.31 21.00
CA ILE A 230 -6.69 14.26 20.87
C ILE A 230 -7.81 13.72 19.95
N ILE A 231 -7.48 12.87 18.98
CA ILE A 231 -8.45 12.32 18.02
C ILE A 231 -9.13 11.07 18.59
N LEU A 232 -8.39 10.24 19.34
CA LEU A 232 -8.91 8.98 19.92
C LEU A 232 -10.02 9.20 20.95
N GLU A 233 -10.05 10.38 21.58
CA GLU A 233 -11.09 10.76 22.56
C GLU A 233 -12.36 11.31 21.91
N LYS A 234 -12.37 11.54 20.59
CA LYS A 234 -13.54 12.09 19.90
C LYS A 234 -14.57 11.02 19.59
N GLU A 235 -15.83 11.43 19.58
CA GLU A 235 -16.94 10.58 19.17
C GLU A 235 -16.87 10.28 17.66
N LYS A 236 -17.11 9.02 17.28
CA LYS A 236 -17.19 8.60 15.88
C LYS A 236 -18.51 9.09 15.28
N HIS A 237 -18.44 9.87 14.21
CA HIS A 237 -19.60 10.25 13.41
C HIS A 237 -19.49 9.64 12.00
N SER A 238 -20.36 8.67 11.71
CA SER A 238 -20.53 8.05 10.39
C SER A 238 -22.00 7.77 10.11
N ILE A 239 -22.37 7.75 8.84
CA ILE A 239 -23.69 7.35 8.36
C ILE A 239 -23.57 5.95 7.79
N LYS A 240 -24.34 4.99 8.31
CA LYS A 240 -24.38 3.64 7.78
C LYS A 240 -25.12 3.61 6.46
N LEU A 241 -24.61 2.84 5.50
CA LEU A 241 -25.23 2.67 4.19
C LEU A 241 -25.04 1.22 3.72
N ASP A 242 -26.05 0.67 3.05
CA ASP A 242 -25.92 -0.67 2.48
C ASP A 242 -24.96 -0.69 1.27
N ASN A 243 -24.52 -1.89 0.87
CA ASN A 243 -23.63 -2.07 -0.27
C ASN A 243 -24.37 -2.02 -1.63
N LYS A 244 -25.28 -1.07 -1.83
CA LYS A 244 -26.00 -0.88 -3.10
C LYS A 244 -25.69 0.48 -3.70
N PHE A 245 -25.47 0.49 -5.02
CA PHE A 245 -25.17 1.73 -5.74
C PHE A 245 -26.31 2.75 -5.69
N ASN A 246 -27.56 2.29 -5.78
CA ASN A 246 -28.72 3.18 -5.70
C ASN A 246 -28.76 3.94 -4.37
N SER A 247 -28.47 3.28 -3.24
CA SER A 247 -28.42 3.93 -1.93
C SER A 247 -27.34 5.02 -1.87
N LEU A 248 -26.16 4.76 -2.45
CA LEU A 248 -25.10 5.76 -2.56
C LEU A 248 -25.52 6.92 -3.46
N LYS A 249 -26.13 6.62 -4.60
CA LYS A 249 -26.59 7.62 -5.57
C LYS A 249 -27.64 8.54 -4.97
N GLU A 250 -28.65 7.98 -4.30
CA GLU A 250 -29.68 8.74 -3.60
C GLU A 250 -29.06 9.63 -2.52
N PHE A 251 -28.12 9.10 -1.74
CA PHE A 251 -27.40 9.88 -0.73
C PHE A 251 -26.63 11.06 -1.33
N LEU A 252 -25.93 10.86 -2.45
CA LEU A 252 -25.11 11.90 -3.10
C LEU A 252 -25.95 13.00 -3.76
N LEU A 253 -27.21 12.72 -4.09
CA LEU A 253 -28.13 13.65 -4.74
C LEU A 253 -28.97 14.49 -3.75
N GLN A 254 -28.89 14.20 -2.45
CA GLN A 254 -29.47 15.01 -1.38
C GLN A 254 -28.62 16.26 -1.11
#